data_AF-A0A0F9IFU5-F1
#
_entry.id   AF-A0A0F9IFU5-F1
#
_cell.length_a   1.000
_cell.length_b   1.000
_cell.length_c   1.000
_cell.angle_alpha   90.00
_cell.angle_beta   90.00
_cell.angle_gamma   90.00
#
_symmetry.space_group_name_H-M   'P 1'
#
loop_
_entity.id
_entity.type
_entity.pdbx_description
1 polymer ?
#
loop_
_entity_poly.entity_id
_entity_poly.type
_entity_poly.pdbx_seq_one_letter_code
_entity_poly.pdbx_strand_id
1 'polypeptide(L)'
;MFESFGFEETTAKEASVLLAALIGLAFGVLAQRTRFCFRRSLVGEDRRQALGIWLTALALAVIGTQAAVTAGLINFDAHRFMVSEVPLLAIAVGGLLFGAGMVLTRGCISRLTVLTGGGNLRAALVVLVFAVVAHATLKGVLA
;
A
#
# COMPACT_ATOMS: atom_id res chain seq x y z
N MET A 1 -4.13 3.02 -27.24
CA MET A 1 -3.29 3.59 -26.16
C MET A 1 -1.90 2.96 -26.11
N PHE A 2 -1.71 1.63 -26.14
CA PHE A 2 -0.37 1.05 -26.26
C PHE A 2 0.26 1.22 -27.66
N GLU A 3 -0.54 1.12 -28.73
CA GLU A 3 -0.09 1.44 -30.11
C GLU A 3 0.38 2.89 -30.27
N SER A 4 -0.22 3.86 -29.55
CA SER A 4 0.24 5.26 -29.59
C SER A 4 1.56 5.49 -28.86
N PHE A 5 2.02 4.52 -28.06
CA PHE A 5 3.33 4.55 -27.38
C PHE A 5 4.40 3.72 -28.12
N GLY A 6 4.10 3.16 -29.31
CA GLY A 6 5.09 2.45 -30.13
C GLY A 6 5.53 1.08 -29.60
N PHE A 7 4.73 0.46 -28.74
CA PHE A 7 4.99 -0.88 -28.23
C PHE A 7 4.43 -1.95 -29.19
N GLU A 8 5.21 -2.34 -30.21
CA GLU A 8 4.81 -3.38 -31.19
C GLU A 8 5.03 -4.81 -30.66
N GLU A 9 6.00 -5.02 -29.76
CA GLU A 9 6.41 -6.35 -29.27
C GLU A 9 6.06 -6.63 -27.79
N THR A 10 5.57 -5.63 -27.03
CA THR A 10 5.31 -5.80 -25.58
C THR A 10 3.84 -5.79 -25.27
N THR A 11 3.37 -6.84 -24.58
CA THR A 11 1.98 -6.89 -24.14
C THR A 11 1.73 -5.91 -23.01
N ALA A 12 0.52 -5.36 -22.92
CA ALA A 12 0.13 -4.46 -21.82
C ALA A 12 0.38 -5.08 -20.43
N LYS A 13 0.29 -6.40 -20.33
CA LYS A 13 0.55 -7.17 -19.11
C LYS A 13 2.03 -7.13 -18.72
N GLU A 14 2.95 -7.37 -19.66
CA GLU A 14 4.40 -7.31 -19.38
C GLU A 14 4.86 -5.91 -18.99
N ALA A 15 4.39 -4.90 -19.72
CA ALA A 15 4.66 -3.50 -19.40
C ALA A 15 4.21 -3.16 -17.97
N SER A 16 3.03 -3.64 -17.55
CA SER A 16 2.52 -3.41 -16.19
C SER A 16 3.37 -4.09 -15.11
N VAL A 17 3.91 -5.29 -15.37
CA VAL A 17 4.77 -6.02 -14.43
C VAL A 17 6.11 -5.31 -14.26
N LEU A 18 6.72 -4.88 -15.36
CA LEU A 18 7.99 -4.13 -15.32
C LEU A 18 7.82 -2.79 -14.60
N LEU A 19 6.75 -2.05 -14.92
CA LEU A 19 6.43 -0.80 -14.23
C LEU A 19 6.21 -1.03 -12.72
N ALA A 20 5.45 -2.05 -12.35
CA ALA A 20 5.21 -2.40 -10.95
C ALA A 20 6.52 -2.78 -10.22
N ALA A 21 7.42 -3.52 -10.87
CA ALA A 21 8.73 -3.86 -10.31
C ALA A 21 9.60 -2.61 -10.09
N LEU A 22 9.65 -1.69 -11.06
CA LEU A 22 10.38 -0.43 -10.93
C LEU A 22 9.82 0.45 -9.80
N ILE A 23 8.50 0.62 -9.74
CA ILE A 23 7.83 1.38 -8.67
C ILE A 23 8.07 0.71 -7.31
N GLY A 24 7.95 -0.61 -7.23
CA GLY A 24 8.17 -1.39 -6.01
C GLY A 24 9.60 -1.27 -5.49
N LEU A 25 10.60 -1.36 -6.37
CA LEU A 25 12.01 -1.14 -6.03
C LEU A 25 12.25 0.29 -5.53
N ALA A 26 11.77 1.29 -6.27
CA ALA A 26 11.90 2.70 -5.89
C ALA A 26 11.27 2.96 -4.52
N PHE A 27 10.04 2.50 -4.31
CA PHE A 27 9.35 2.60 -3.02
C PHE A 27 10.14 1.87 -1.91
N GLY A 28 10.62 0.65 -2.16
CA GLY A 28 11.38 -0.13 -1.18
C GLY A 28 12.65 0.58 -0.71
N VAL A 29 13.44 1.11 -1.65
CA VAL A 29 14.67 1.88 -1.34
C VAL A 29 14.34 3.14 -0.54
N LEU A 30 13.34 3.91 -0.97
CA LEU A 30 12.93 5.14 -0.29
C LEU A 30 12.34 4.86 1.09
N ALA A 31 11.50 3.84 1.22
CA ALA A 31 10.87 3.44 2.47
C ALA A 31 11.90 2.93 3.49
N GLN A 32 12.94 2.22 3.02
CA GLN A 32 14.06 1.79 3.87
C GLN A 32 14.84 3.00 4.41
N ARG A 33 15.22 3.95 3.54
CA ARG A 33 15.98 5.15 3.95
C ARG A 33 15.19 6.06 4.88
N THR A 34 13.92 6.29 4.58
CA THR A 34 13.05 7.18 5.37
C THR A 34 12.50 6.51 6.64
N ARG A 35 12.69 5.19 6.79
CA ARG A 35 12.07 4.37 7.84
C ARG A 35 10.55 4.59 7.84
N PHE A 36 9.94 4.60 6.64
CA PHE A 36 8.52 4.91 6.41
C PHE A 36 7.64 3.98 7.22
N CYS A 37 6.85 4.54 8.16
CA CYS A 37 5.88 3.75 8.89
C CYS A 37 4.80 4.58 9.60
N PHE A 38 3.52 4.22 9.36
CA PHE A 38 2.39 4.88 10.01
C PHE A 38 2.35 4.67 11.53
N ARG A 39 2.73 3.48 12.03
CA ARG A 39 2.85 3.27 13.48
C ARG A 39 3.83 4.25 14.13
N ARG A 40 4.95 4.53 13.45
CA ARG A 40 5.99 5.45 13.95
C ARG A 40 5.49 6.89 14.00
N SER A 41 4.62 7.32 13.08
CA SER A 41 4.03 8.66 13.12
C SER A 41 3.03 8.86 14.27
N LEU A 42 2.47 7.78 14.83
CA LEU A 42 1.52 7.85 15.95
C LEU A 42 2.21 7.71 17.32
N VAL A 43 3.02 6.66 17.50
CA VAL A 43 3.55 6.25 18.82
C VAL A 43 5.08 6.16 18.85
N GLY A 44 5.77 6.61 17.81
CA GLY A 44 7.24 6.63 17.76
C GLY A 44 7.83 7.81 18.54
N GLU A 45 9.07 7.65 19.01
CA GLU A 45 9.80 8.71 19.70
C GLU A 45 10.03 9.92 18.78
N ASP A 46 10.29 9.66 17.50
CA ASP A 46 10.45 10.63 16.43
C ASP A 46 9.15 10.90 15.64
N ARG A 47 8.00 10.79 16.30
CA ARG A 47 6.66 10.91 15.70
C ARG A 47 6.48 12.14 14.82
N ARG A 48 7.00 13.32 15.19
CA ARG A 48 6.84 14.55 14.42
C ARG A 48 7.48 14.43 13.03
N GLN A 49 8.70 13.92 12.96
CA GLN A 49 9.42 13.72 11.70
C GLN A 49 8.75 12.61 10.87
N ALA A 50 8.39 11.50 11.51
CA ALA A 50 7.73 10.38 10.83
C ALA A 50 6.35 10.77 10.29
N LEU A 51 5.60 11.60 11.02
CA LEU A 51 4.32 12.14 10.61
C LEU A 51 4.49 13.07 9.40
N GLY A 52 5.51 13.94 9.40
CA GLY A 52 5.84 14.78 8.25
C GLY A 52 6.05 13.95 6.97
N ILE A 53 6.87 12.89 7.04
CA ILE A 53 7.11 11.99 5.90
C ILE A 53 5.83 11.27 5.47
N TRP A 54 5.01 10.81 6.42
CA TRP A 54 3.81 10.06 6.10
C TRP A 54 2.72 10.96 5.47
N LEU A 55 2.53 12.16 6.01
CA LEU A 55 1.55 13.12 5.49
C LEU A 55 1.94 13.68 4.12
N THR A 56 3.23 13.94 3.87
CA THR A 56 3.68 14.38 2.54
C THR A 56 3.48 13.27 1.50
N ALA A 57 3.78 12.01 1.84
CA ALA A 57 3.50 10.87 0.98
C ALA A 57 1.99 10.72 0.70
N LEU A 58 1.14 10.87 1.72
CA LEU A 58 -0.31 10.83 1.57
C LEU A 58 -0.81 11.97 0.67
N ALA A 59 -0.35 13.20 0.90
CA ALA A 59 -0.75 14.36 0.10
C ALA A 59 -0.35 14.18 -1.37
N LEU A 60 0.88 13.73 -1.64
CA LEU A 60 1.34 13.45 -2.99
C LEU A 60 0.54 12.34 -3.66
N ALA A 61 0.21 11.26 -2.94
CA ALA A 61 -0.60 10.17 -3.45
C ALA A 61 -2.02 10.64 -3.81
N VAL A 62 -2.66 11.44 -2.95
CA VAL A 62 -4.00 11.98 -3.22
C VAL A 62 -3.98 12.93 -4.40
N ILE A 63 -3.11 13.96 -4.38
CA ILE A 63 -3.04 14.95 -5.45
C ILE A 63 -2.67 14.30 -6.79
N GLY A 64 -1.68 13.40 -6.80
CA GLY A 64 -1.25 12.69 -8.00
C GLY A 64 -2.34 11.79 -8.58
N THR A 65 -3.08 11.07 -7.72
CA THR A 65 -4.21 10.24 -8.17
C THR A 65 -5.32 11.10 -8.75
N GLN A 66 -5.69 12.19 -8.09
CA GLN A 66 -6.71 13.10 -8.60
C GLN A 66 -6.30 13.75 -9.92
N ALA A 67 -5.04 14.17 -10.06
CA ALA A 67 -4.52 14.72 -11.31
C ALA A 67 -4.57 13.70 -12.47
N ALA A 68 -4.25 12.43 -12.19
CA ALA A 68 -4.36 11.36 -13.19
C ALA A 68 -5.81 11.10 -13.62
N VAL A 69 -6.76 11.17 -12.68
CA VAL A 69 -8.19 11.06 -12.98
C VAL A 69 -8.67 12.25 -13.83
N THR A 70 -8.34 13.48 -13.46
CA THR A 70 -8.78 14.67 -14.23
C THR A 70 -8.13 14.76 -15.60
N ALA A 71 -6.93 14.18 -15.77
CA ALA A 71 -6.26 14.06 -17.07
C ALA A 71 -6.82 12.92 -17.94
N GLY A 72 -7.78 12.13 -17.45
CA GLY A 72 -8.36 11.00 -18.17
C GLY A 72 -7.43 9.79 -18.30
N LEU A 73 -6.35 9.71 -17.50
CA LEU A 73 -5.38 8.61 -17.54
C LEU A 73 -5.86 7.37 -16.77
N ILE A 74 -6.70 7.57 -15.74
CA ILE A 74 -7.21 6.51 -14.85
C ILE A 74 -8.70 6.76 -14.61
N ASN A 75 -9.51 5.69 -14.62
CA ASN A 75 -10.92 5.72 -14.22
C ASN A 75 -11.19 4.68 -13.11
N PHE A 76 -12.02 5.05 -12.12
CA PHE A 76 -12.41 4.22 -10.99
C PHE A 76 -13.90 3.85 -10.96
N ASP A 77 -14.69 4.17 -11.99
CA ASP A 77 -16.14 3.92 -12.01
C ASP A 77 -16.52 2.45 -11.74
N ALA A 78 -15.73 1.50 -12.28
CA ALA A 78 -15.93 0.07 -12.07
C ALA A 78 -15.11 -0.50 -10.90
N HIS A 79 -14.49 0.35 -10.08
CA HIS A 79 -13.59 -0.09 -9.02
C HIS A 79 -14.40 -0.60 -7.82
N ARG A 80 -14.04 -1.78 -7.28
CA ARG A 80 -14.75 -2.45 -6.16
C ARG A 80 -14.96 -1.62 -4.88
N PHE A 81 -14.22 -0.52 -4.74
CA PHE A 81 -14.28 0.37 -3.57
C PHE A 81 -15.07 1.64 -3.85
N MET A 82 -15.49 1.86 -5.10
CA MET A 82 -16.38 2.94 -5.52
C MET A 82 -17.83 2.43 -5.37
N VAL A 83 -18.30 2.39 -4.12
CA VAL A 83 -19.65 1.94 -3.76
C VAL A 83 -20.44 3.11 -3.18
N SER A 84 -21.75 3.18 -3.48
CA SER A 84 -22.62 4.25 -2.99
C SER A 84 -22.82 4.22 -1.47
N GLU A 85 -22.74 3.03 -0.87
CA GLU A 85 -22.91 2.83 0.56
C GLU A 85 -21.56 2.57 1.24
N VAL A 86 -21.18 3.44 2.16
CA VAL A 86 -19.93 3.31 2.91
C VAL A 86 -20.16 2.38 4.12
N PRO A 87 -19.49 1.21 4.21
CA PRO A 87 -19.70 0.27 5.30
C PRO A 87 -18.95 0.71 6.57
N LEU A 88 -19.49 1.73 7.26
CA LEU A 88 -18.86 2.40 8.41
C LEU A 88 -18.44 1.42 9.51
N LEU A 89 -19.30 0.46 9.87
CA LEU A 89 -19.00 -0.52 10.91
C LEU A 89 -17.83 -1.43 10.52
N ALA A 90 -17.82 -1.92 9.28
CA ALA A 90 -16.74 -2.76 8.79
C ALA A 90 -15.40 -1.99 8.73
N ILE A 91 -15.43 -0.72 8.33
CA ILE A 91 -14.26 0.16 8.32
C ILE A 91 -13.74 0.39 9.74
N ALA A 92 -14.63 0.68 10.70
CA ALA A 92 -14.24 0.93 12.08
C ALA A 92 -13.64 -0.33 12.73
N VAL A 93 -14.32 -1.47 12.63
CA VAL A 93 -13.85 -2.75 13.20
C VAL A 93 -12.56 -3.21 12.52
N GLY A 94 -12.52 -3.20 11.18
CA GLY A 94 -11.32 -3.56 10.42
C GLY A 94 -10.13 -2.65 10.72
N GLY A 95 -10.37 -1.34 10.86
CA GLY A 95 -9.35 -0.36 11.23
C GLY A 95 -8.77 -0.60 12.62
N LEU A 96 -9.63 -0.90 13.61
CA LEU A 96 -9.19 -1.24 14.97
C LEU A 96 -8.37 -2.53 15.00
N LEU A 97 -8.81 -3.58 14.31
CA LEU A 97 -8.08 -4.84 14.20
C LEU A 97 -6.71 -4.64 13.54
N PHE A 98 -6.67 -3.88 12.43
CA PHE A 98 -5.43 -3.56 11.74
C PHE A 98 -4.48 -2.72 12.62
N GLY A 99 -5.02 -1.74 13.34
CA GLY A 99 -4.29 -0.91 14.31
C GLY A 99 -3.68 -1.72 15.45
N ALA A 100 -4.48 -2.57 16.10
CA ALA A 100 -4.00 -3.48 17.15
C ALA A 100 -2.92 -4.42 16.61
N GLY A 101 -3.12 -4.97 15.41
CA GLY A 101 -2.13 -5.79 14.71
C GLY A 101 -0.80 -5.07 14.51
N MET A 102 -0.81 -3.80 14.11
CA MET A 102 0.42 -2.99 13.98
C MET A 102 1.17 -2.83 15.31
N VAL A 103 0.45 -2.66 16.42
CA VAL A 103 1.07 -2.55 17.76
C VAL A 103 1.69 -3.88 18.17
N LEU A 104 0.95 -4.99 18.06
CA LEU A 104 1.40 -6.34 18.43
C LEU A 104 2.62 -6.78 17.60
N THR A 105 2.58 -6.52 16.30
CA THR A 105 3.68 -6.85 15.38
C THR A 105 4.80 -5.81 15.39
N ARG A 106 4.69 -4.75 16.21
CA ARG A 106 5.67 -3.66 16.35
C ARG A 106 6.05 -3.03 14.99
N GLY A 107 5.13 -3.00 14.04
CA GLY A 107 5.40 -2.52 12.69
C GLY A 107 4.11 -2.33 11.89
N CYS A 108 4.13 -1.35 10.98
CA CYS A 108 3.12 -1.25 9.93
C CYS A 108 3.50 -2.18 8.77
N ILE A 109 2.52 -2.59 7.96
CA ILE A 109 2.77 -3.57 6.89
C ILE A 109 3.87 -3.12 5.92
N SER A 110 3.88 -1.84 5.51
CA SER A 110 4.92 -1.29 4.64
C SER A 110 6.33 -1.47 5.21
N ARG A 111 6.52 -1.19 6.50
CA ARG A 111 7.82 -1.36 7.16
C ARG A 111 8.20 -2.83 7.29
N LEU A 112 7.26 -3.71 7.61
CA LEU A 112 7.52 -5.14 7.73
C LEU A 112 7.90 -5.77 6.37
N THR A 113 7.27 -5.35 5.28
CA THR A 113 7.65 -5.78 3.92
C THR A 113 9.08 -5.37 3.59
N VAL A 114 9.46 -4.12 3.89
CA VAL A 114 10.84 -3.65 3.65
C VAL A 114 11.86 -4.38 4.54
N LEU A 115 11.54 -4.59 5.81
CA LEU A 115 12.41 -5.33 6.73
C LEU A 115 12.60 -6.80 6.32
N THR A 116 11.58 -7.40 5.70
CA THR A 116 11.68 -8.75 5.12
C THR A 116 12.79 -8.80 4.06
N GLY A 117 12.85 -7.80 3.17
CA GLY A 117 13.93 -7.67 2.19
C GLY A 117 15.32 -7.43 2.80
N GLY A 118 15.38 -6.97 4.05
CA GLY A 118 16.62 -6.82 4.83
C GLY A 118 17.02 -8.05 5.64
N GLY A 119 16.35 -9.20 5.47
CA GLY A 119 16.67 -10.45 6.17
C GLY A 119 15.99 -10.65 7.53
N ASN A 120 14.99 -9.83 7.88
CA ASN A 120 14.27 -9.98 9.15
C ASN A 120 13.23 -11.11 9.07
N LEU A 121 13.56 -12.28 9.62
CA LEU A 121 12.69 -13.46 9.61
C LEU A 121 11.36 -13.25 10.35
N ARG A 122 11.36 -12.47 11.44
CA ARG A 122 10.10 -12.11 12.14
C ARG A 122 9.20 -11.30 11.23
N ALA A 123 9.74 -10.33 10.51
CA ALA A 123 8.96 -9.52 9.57
C ALA A 123 8.43 -10.38 8.42
N ALA A 124 9.26 -11.31 7.90
CA ALA A 124 8.88 -12.25 6.86
C ALA A 124 7.67 -13.10 7.27
N LEU A 125 7.73 -13.68 8.47
CA LEU A 125 6.63 -14.49 9.02
C LEU A 125 5.35 -13.67 9.17
N VAL A 126 5.45 -12.46 9.71
CA VAL A 126 4.27 -11.58 9.89
C VAL A 126 3.67 -11.20 8.54
N VAL A 127 4.48 -10.86 7.54
CA VAL A 127 4.01 -10.52 6.19
C VAL A 127 3.30 -11.72 5.55
N LEU A 128 3.83 -12.93 5.71
CA LEU A 128 3.22 -14.15 5.19
C LEU A 128 1.85 -14.39 5.82
N VAL A 129 1.75 -14.36 7.15
CA VAL A 129 0.47 -14.53 7.87
C VAL A 129 -0.52 -13.44 7.47
N PHE A 130 -0.07 -12.19 7.40
CA PHE A 130 -0.88 -11.06 6.95
C PHE A 130 -1.43 -11.29 5.54
N ALA A 131 -0.59 -11.70 4.60
CA ALA A 131 -1.00 -11.91 3.21
C ALA A 131 -2.06 -13.00 3.08
N VAL A 132 -1.89 -14.13 3.78
CA VAL A 132 -2.87 -15.23 3.79
C VAL A 132 -4.19 -14.79 4.39
N VAL A 133 -4.17 -14.17 5.58
CA VAL A 133 -5.39 -13.73 6.27
C VAL A 133 -6.11 -12.64 5.46
N ALA A 134 -5.38 -11.63 4.96
CA ALA A 134 -5.96 -10.58 4.13
C ALA A 134 -6.59 -11.16 2.85
N HIS A 135 -5.96 -12.14 2.21
CA HIS A 135 -6.54 -12.80 1.05
C HIS A 135 -7.80 -13.60 1.39
N ALA A 136 -7.79 -14.34 2.50
CA ALA A 136 -8.94 -15.11 2.98
C ALA A 136 -10.14 -14.19 3.30
N THR A 137 -9.90 -13.07 3.99
CA THR A 137 -10.93 -12.05 4.26
C THR A 137 -11.46 -11.45 2.96
N LEU A 138 -10.59 -11.11 2.00
CA LEU A 138 -10.99 -10.56 0.70
C LEU A 138 -11.83 -11.52 -0.14
N LYS A 139 -11.60 -12.83 -0.01
CA LYS A 139 -12.36 -13.89 -0.69
C LYS A 139 -13.62 -14.31 0.07
N GLY A 140 -13.88 -13.77 1.26
CA GLY A 140 -15.04 -14.12 2.08
C GLY A 140 -14.95 -15.49 2.75
N VAL A 141 -13.77 -16.10 2.81
CA VAL A 141 -13.57 -17.42 3.47
C VAL A 141 -13.79 -17.35 4.99
N LEU A 142 -13.68 -16.15 5.55
CA LEU A 142 -13.83 -15.86 6.98
C LEU A 142 -15.16 -15.16 7.30
N ALA A 143 -16.07 -15.03 6.33
CA ALA A 143 -17.34 -14.32 6.43
C ALA A 143 -18.52 -15.29 6.57
#